data_AF-A0AAE4S476-F1
#
_entry.id   AF-A0AAE4S476-F1
#
_cell.length_a   1.000
_cell.length_b   1.000
_cell.length_c   1.000
_cell.angle_alpha   90.00
_cell.angle_beta   90.00
_cell.angle_gamma   90.00
#
_symmetry.space_group_name_H-M   'P 1'
#
loop_
_entity.id
_entity.type
_entity.pdbx_description
1 polymer ?
#
loop_
_entity_poly.entity_id
_entity_poly.type
_entity_poly.pdbx_seq_one_letter_code
_entity_poly.pdbx_strand_id
1 'polypeptide(L)'
;MGKTEDKRFQIAWLSVILMLGIAVLVGYLGTGLLAAAGVFLLGTGLIMIALSLAVGKREPVITGGGALFAVIGAIFILLYSGADMLLVLGGALIGIALAAIVYVAAKK
;
A
#
# COMPACT_ATOMS: atom_id res chain seq x y z
N MET A 1 10.74 -20.29 14.64
CA MET A 1 10.57 -19.10 13.78
C MET A 1 11.37 -19.36 12.51
N GLY A 2 10.70 -19.79 11.45
CA GLY A 2 11.36 -20.33 10.25
C GLY A 2 11.82 -19.21 9.32
N LYS A 3 13.02 -19.34 8.76
CA LYS A 3 13.66 -18.36 7.84
C LYS A 3 12.76 -17.84 6.69
N THR A 4 11.72 -18.59 6.32
CA THR A 4 10.73 -18.23 5.30
C THR A 4 9.73 -17.18 5.78
N GLU A 5 9.35 -17.21 7.06
CA GLU A 5 8.41 -16.26 7.67
C GLU A 5 9.05 -14.85 7.75
N ASP A 6 10.34 -14.79 8.09
CA ASP A 6 11.12 -13.54 8.14
C ASP A 6 11.27 -12.88 6.76
N LYS A 7 11.49 -13.67 5.70
CA LYS A 7 11.63 -13.14 4.33
C LYS A 7 10.34 -12.50 3.81
N ARG A 8 9.18 -13.10 4.10
CA ARG A 8 7.87 -12.57 3.67
C ARG A 8 7.56 -11.24 4.36
N PHE A 9 7.87 -11.16 5.65
CA PHE A 9 7.76 -9.91 6.41
C PHE A 9 8.73 -8.84 5.90
N GLN A 10 9.99 -9.19 5.60
CA GLN A 10 10.96 -8.25 5.04
C GLN A 10 10.50 -7.66 3.70
N ILE A 11 9.96 -8.48 2.79
CA ILE A 11 9.45 -8.02 1.49
C ILE A 11 8.26 -7.07 1.66
N ALA A 12 7.35 -7.36 2.59
CA ALA A 12 6.24 -6.46 2.88
C ALA A 12 6.73 -5.11 3.41
N TRP A 13 7.66 -5.11 4.37
CA TRP A 13 8.25 -3.87 4.90
C TRP A 13 9.02 -3.06 3.84
N LEU A 14 9.79 -3.72 2.98
CA LEU A 14 10.44 -3.08 1.82
C LEU A 14 9.42 -2.42 0.89
N SER A 15 8.27 -3.07 0.67
CA SER A 15 7.19 -2.53 -0.16
C SER A 15 6.52 -1.31 0.48
N VAL A 16 6.37 -1.31 1.81
CA VAL A 16 5.87 -0.14 2.56
C VAL A 16 6.85 1.03 2.49
N ILE A 17 8.15 0.79 2.64
CA ILE A 17 9.19 1.83 2.49
C ILE A 17 9.18 2.39 1.07
N LEU A 18 9.03 1.53 0.05
CA LEU A 18 8.91 1.97 -1.33
C LEU A 18 7.66 2.83 -1.54
N MET A 19 6.52 2.45 -0.96
CA MET A 19 5.30 3.27 -0.99
C MET A 19 5.46 4.62 -0.31
N LEU A 20 6.26 4.71 0.76
CA LEU A 20 6.60 5.99 1.37
C LEU A 20 7.36 6.89 0.37
N GLY A 21 8.33 6.32 -0.35
CA GLY A 21 9.06 7.02 -1.40
C GLY A 21 8.13 7.51 -2.53
N ILE A 22 7.21 6.66 -2.98
CA ILE A 22 6.21 7.01 -4.00
C ILE A 22 5.29 8.12 -3.51
N ALA A 23 4.80 8.03 -2.27
CA ALA A 23 3.94 9.05 -1.69
C ALA A 23 4.64 10.41 -1.58
N VAL A 24 5.91 10.42 -1.16
CA VAL A 24 6.72 11.64 -1.12
C VAL A 24 6.90 12.23 -2.53
N LEU A 25 7.20 11.39 -3.52
CA LEU A 25 7.29 11.83 -4.92
C LEU A 25 5.97 12.42 -5.43
N VAL A 26 4.85 11.76 -5.14
CA VAL A 26 3.51 12.23 -5.50
C VAL A 26 3.24 13.59 -4.89
N GLY A 27 3.49 13.75 -3.59
CA GLY A 27 3.31 15.02 -2.90
C GLY A 27 4.24 16.14 -3.41
N TYR A 28 5.50 15.81 -3.69
CA TYR A 28 6.50 16.76 -4.19
C TYR A 28 6.16 17.29 -5.60
N LEU A 29 5.56 16.44 -6.44
CA LEU A 29 5.17 16.79 -7.82
C LEU A 29 3.88 17.63 -7.90
N GLY A 30 3.42 18.21 -6.78
CA GLY A 30 2.38 19.23 -6.78
C GLY A 30 1.00 18.77 -6.32
N THR A 31 0.80 17.48 -5.99
CA THR A 31 -0.51 17.00 -5.55
C THR A 31 -0.85 17.36 -4.10
N GLY A 32 0.15 17.84 -3.33
CA GLY A 32 0.00 18.17 -1.93
C GLY A 32 -0.12 16.96 -1.01
N LEU A 33 -0.16 17.23 0.30
CA LEU A 33 -0.04 16.21 1.35
C LEU A 33 -1.23 15.25 1.39
N LEU A 34 -2.44 15.71 1.04
CA LEU A 34 -3.66 14.91 1.11
C LEU A 34 -3.66 13.74 0.12
N ALA A 35 -3.32 14.01 -1.15
CA ALA A 35 -3.20 12.98 -2.17
C ALA A 35 -2.02 12.03 -1.90
N ALA A 36 -0.88 12.57 -1.46
CA ALA A 36 0.27 11.77 -1.07
C ALA A 36 -0.04 10.79 0.08
N ALA A 37 -0.70 11.28 1.13
CA ALA A 37 -1.16 10.46 2.24
C ALA A 37 -2.20 9.42 1.77
N GLY A 38 -3.11 9.81 0.87
CA GLY A 38 -4.08 8.89 0.28
C GLY A 38 -3.43 7.72 -0.44
N VAL A 39 -2.47 8.01 -1.32
CA VAL A 39 -1.68 7.00 -2.06
C VAL A 39 -0.89 6.10 -1.10
N PHE A 40 -0.25 6.68 -0.08
CA PHE A 40 0.51 5.91 0.92
C PHE A 40 -0.38 4.93 1.69
N LEU A 41 -1.50 5.43 2.23
CA LEU A 41 -2.43 4.65 3.04
C LEU A 41 -3.10 3.56 2.22
N LEU A 42 -3.49 3.88 0.98
CA LEU A 42 -4.06 2.91 0.06
C LEU A 42 -3.06 1.78 -0.26
N GLY A 43 -1.84 2.13 -0.69
CA GLY A 43 -0.81 1.14 -1.02
C GLY A 43 -0.42 0.28 0.18
N THR A 44 -0.20 0.90 1.34
CA THR A 44 0.15 0.19 2.58
C THR A 44 -0.97 -0.75 3.01
N GLY A 45 -2.22 -0.29 2.99
CA GLY A 45 -3.38 -1.11 3.31
C GLY A 45 -3.51 -2.33 2.41
N LEU A 46 -3.33 -2.16 1.10
CA LEU A 46 -3.34 -3.25 0.13
C LEU A 46 -2.20 -4.24 0.35
N ILE A 47 -0.99 -3.77 0.65
CA ILE A 47 0.17 -4.63 0.96
C ILE A 47 -0.10 -5.48 2.22
N MET A 48 -0.69 -4.89 3.26
CA MET A 48 -1.03 -5.61 4.50
C MET A 48 -2.10 -6.68 4.25
N ILE A 49 -3.14 -6.36 3.49
CA ILE A 49 -4.18 -7.34 3.09
C ILE A 49 -3.55 -8.47 2.27
N ALA A 50 -2.74 -8.13 1.26
CA ALA A 50 -2.05 -9.10 0.42
C ALA A 50 -1.18 -10.05 1.24
N LEU A 51 -0.41 -9.54 2.21
CA LEU A 51 0.42 -10.35 3.09
C LEU A 51 -0.43 -11.28 3.97
N SER A 52 -1.50 -10.78 4.60
CA SER A 52 -2.35 -11.63 5.45
C SER A 52 -3.04 -12.74 4.65
N LEU A 53 -3.50 -12.44 3.43
CA LEU A 53 -4.07 -13.44 2.54
C LEU A 53 -3.06 -14.48 2.07
N ALA A 54 -1.81 -14.08 1.80
CA ALA A 54 -0.75 -14.98 1.33
C ALA A 54 -0.19 -15.89 2.43
N VAL A 55 -0.08 -15.38 3.66
CA VAL A 55 0.46 -16.14 4.81
C VAL A 55 -0.57 -17.15 5.35
N GLY A 56 -1.84 -17.09 4.94
CA GLY A 56 -2.90 -17.99 5.37
C GLY A 56 -3.36 -17.78 6.82
N LYS A 57 -2.56 -17.03 7.60
CA LYS A 57 -2.97 -16.42 8.86
C LYS A 57 -3.87 -15.24 8.52
N ARG A 58 -5.17 -15.51 8.35
CA ARG A 58 -6.22 -14.47 8.33
C ARG A 58 -6.32 -13.85 9.72
N GLU A 59 -5.28 -13.17 10.14
CA GLU A 59 -5.31 -12.36 11.34
C GLU A 59 -6.28 -11.21 11.09
N PRO A 60 -7.42 -11.19 11.80
CA PRO A 60 -8.45 -10.17 11.58
C PRO A 60 -7.93 -8.77 11.89
N VAL A 61 -6.91 -8.65 12.75
CA VAL A 61 -6.26 -7.38 13.10
C VAL A 61 -5.44 -6.84 11.93
N ILE A 62 -4.60 -7.68 11.30
CA ILE A 62 -3.78 -7.25 10.15
C ILE A 62 -4.64 -6.99 8.92
N THR A 63 -5.60 -7.88 8.64
CA THR A 63 -6.52 -7.72 7.50
C THR A 63 -7.44 -6.51 7.70
N GLY A 64 -8.03 -6.37 8.90
CA GLY A 64 -8.93 -5.27 9.24
C GLY A 64 -8.23 -3.92 9.29
N GLY A 65 -7.03 -3.85 9.87
CA GLY A 65 -6.19 -2.66 9.85
C GLY A 65 -5.76 -2.26 8.44
N GLY A 66 -5.35 -3.24 7.62
CA GLY A 66 -5.04 -3.02 6.21
C GLY A 66 -6.25 -2.52 5.41
N ALA A 67 -7.44 -3.07 5.65
CA ALA A 67 -8.67 -2.62 5.02
C ALA A 67 -9.05 -1.19 5.43
N LEU A 68 -8.92 -0.85 6.71
CA LEU A 68 -9.12 0.51 7.21
C LEU A 68 -8.18 1.50 6.52
N PHE A 69 -6.88 1.18 6.43
CA PHE A 69 -5.92 2.02 5.72
C PHE A 69 -6.25 2.16 4.24
N ALA A 70 -6.65 1.06 3.57
CA ALA A 70 -7.06 1.09 2.18
C ALA A 70 -8.28 2.00 1.95
N VAL A 71 -9.29 1.91 2.84
CA VAL A 71 -10.51 2.73 2.78
C VAL A 71 -10.19 4.21 3.02
N ILE A 72 -9.43 4.53 4.08
CA ILE A 72 -9.04 5.91 4.37
C ILE A 72 -8.22 6.50 3.22
N GLY A 73 -7.28 5.72 2.68
CA GLY A 73 -6.46 6.12 1.53
C GLY A 73 -7.30 6.40 0.29
N ALA A 74 -8.28 5.53 -0.01
CA ALA A 74 -9.22 5.73 -1.10
C ALA A 74 -10.06 7.00 -0.92
N ILE A 75 -10.56 7.26 0.29
CA ILE A 75 -11.32 8.48 0.60
C ILE A 75 -10.46 9.72 0.36
N PHE A 76 -9.20 9.73 0.79
CA PHE A 76 -8.31 10.86 0.58
C PHE A 76 -8.03 11.12 -0.91
N ILE A 77 -7.89 10.06 -1.70
CA ILE A 77 -7.78 10.18 -3.16
C ILE A 77 -9.08 10.72 -3.78
N LEU A 78 -10.25 10.26 -3.32
CA LEU A 78 -11.54 10.72 -3.84
C LEU A 78 -11.86 12.18 -3.47
N LEU A 79 -11.38 12.66 -2.32
CA LEU A 79 -11.52 14.04 -1.90
C LEU A 79 -10.52 14.99 -2.59
N TYR A 80 -9.52 14.45 -3.28
CA TYR A 80 -8.58 15.25 -4.05
C TYR A 80 -9.19 15.69 -5.39
N SER A 81 -9.17 17.00 -5.65
CA SER A 81 -9.75 17.61 -6.85
C SER A 81 -8.72 18.33 -7.73
N GLY A 82 -7.43 18.02 -7.58
CA GLY A 82 -6.37 18.68 -8.34
C GLY A 82 -6.23 18.19 -9.79
N ALA A 83 -5.65 19.05 -10.64
CA ALA A 83 -5.45 18.78 -12.07
C ALA A 83 -4.52 17.56 -12.33
N ASP A 84 -3.67 17.21 -11.37
CA ASP A 84 -2.69 16.13 -11.46
C ASP A 84 -3.25 14.76 -11.04
N MET A 85 -4.56 14.54 -11.24
CA MET A 85 -5.26 13.30 -10.91
C MET A 85 -4.58 12.05 -11.50
N LEU A 86 -3.98 12.17 -12.69
CA LEU A 86 -3.22 11.10 -13.34
C LEU A 86 -2.02 10.64 -12.50
N LEU A 87 -1.37 11.57 -11.80
CA LEU A 87 -0.19 11.29 -10.97
C LEU A 87 -0.60 10.53 -9.70
N VAL A 88 -1.72 10.92 -9.10
CA VAL A 88 -2.33 10.25 -7.95
C VAL A 88 -2.79 8.84 -8.31
N LEU A 89 -3.45 8.68 -9.46
CA LEU A 89 -3.87 7.37 -9.98
C LEU A 89 -2.66 6.49 -10.32
N GLY A 90 -1.58 7.07 -10.87
CA GLY A 90 -0.32 6.37 -11.08
C GLY A 90 0.27 5.82 -9.78
N GLY A 91 0.32 6.64 -8.72
CA GLY A 91 0.75 6.20 -7.40
C GLY A 91 -0.12 5.07 -6.82
N ALA A 92 -1.45 5.17 -6.97
CA ALA A 92 -2.39 4.14 -6.54
C ALA A 92 -2.19 2.82 -7.31
N LEU A 93 -1.98 2.88 -8.62
CA LEU A 93 -1.70 1.72 -9.47
C LEU A 93 -0.40 1.03 -9.06
N ILE A 94 0.65 1.78 -8.72
CA ILE A 94 1.90 1.20 -8.20
C ILE A 94 1.63 0.48 -6.87
N GLY A 95 0.82 1.07 -5.97
CA GLY A 95 0.41 0.42 -4.73
C GLY A 95 -0.29 -0.92 -4.96
N ILE A 96 -1.22 -0.98 -5.92
CA ILE A 96 -1.89 -2.23 -6.32
C ILE A 96 -0.88 -3.25 -6.88
N ALA A 97 0.04 -2.81 -7.75
CA ALA A 97 1.06 -3.67 -8.33
C ALA A 97 2.00 -4.25 -7.25
N LEU A 98 2.43 -3.43 -6.29
CA LEU A 98 3.25 -3.88 -5.17
C LEU A 98 2.51 -4.88 -4.28
N ALA A 99 1.23 -4.63 -3.98
CA ALA A 99 0.41 -5.58 -3.22
C ALA A 99 0.31 -6.94 -3.95
N ALA A 100 0.12 -6.93 -5.27
CA ALA A 100 0.11 -8.16 -6.07
C ALA A 100 1.46 -8.90 -6.05
N ILE A 101 2.57 -8.16 -6.16
CA ILE A 101 3.93 -8.73 -6.05
C ILE A 101 4.14 -9.37 -4.68
N VAL A 102 3.77 -8.68 -3.60
CA VAL A 102 3.86 -9.20 -2.23
C VAL A 102 3.01 -10.45 -2.07
N TYR A 103 1.77 -10.46 -2.59
CA TYR A 103 0.92 -11.64 -2.54
C TYR A 103 1.57 -12.85 -3.23
N VAL A 104 2.08 -12.67 -4.45
CA VAL A 104 2.74 -13.75 -5.22
C VAL A 104 4.03 -14.21 -4.55
N ALA A 105 4.86 -13.28 -4.06
CA ALA A 105 6.12 -13.59 -3.40
C ALA A 105 5.91 -14.28 -2.05
N ALA A 106 4.88 -13.88 -1.29
CA ALA A 106 4.56 -14.47 0.01
C ALA A 106 3.76 -15.78 -0.09
N LYS A 107 3.16 -16.09 -1.24
CA LYS A 107 2.50 -17.38 -1.47
C LYS A 107 3.48 -18.50 -1.84
N LYS A 108 4.63 -18.15 -2.43
CA LYS A 108 5.75 -19.06 -2.70
C LYS A 108 6.50 -19.43 -1.41
#